data_AF-A0A2E6THZ6-F1
#
_entry.id   AF-A0A2E6THZ6-F1
#
_cell.length_a   1.000
_cell.length_b   1.000
_cell.length_c   1.000
_cell.angle_alpha   90.00
_cell.angle_beta   90.00
_cell.angle_gamma   90.00
#
_symmetry.space_group_name_H-M   'P 1'
#
loop_
_entity.id
_entity.type
_entity.pdbx_description
1 polymer ?
#
loop_
_entity_poly.entity_id
_entity_poly.type
_entity_poly.pdbx_seq_one_letter_code
_entity_poly.pdbx_strand_id
1 'polypeptide(L)'
;MNPREGNGANRASVFFIPYLLVLAAVLTVYLHAHAIKAVGESKLWGPIEYVAGQPVILPKWASWTLGALIFLIAFEMLRRLDSFFLPKGSAVPSSQKKKKGDEEERSSRSEREKERAKQREEQKKGREQRKRERARKREEDKARREKSKEEELRKRAKKAAKERARKVKEAAEKTVKAEDRKLELNHGKALGLQGKLTPDEIKKKYRELMTQYHPDKVRSMGDEIREVAERKAKEINEAYDYFRKKYDL
;
A
#
# COMPACT_ATOMS: atom_id res chain seq x y z
N MET A 1 13.68 -82.27 30.17
CA MET A 1 13.72 -82.54 28.72
C MET A 1 13.00 -81.41 27.97
N ASN A 2 13.71 -80.76 27.05
CA ASN A 2 13.17 -79.89 25.98
C ASN A 2 12.35 -80.72 24.96
N PRO A 3 11.64 -80.17 23.94
CA PRO A 3 11.76 -78.81 23.38
C PRO A 3 10.44 -78.10 22.97
N ARG A 4 10.63 -76.83 22.59
CA ARG A 4 9.76 -75.98 21.76
C ARG A 4 9.95 -76.32 20.26
N GLU A 5 8.86 -76.36 19.51
CA GLU A 5 8.77 -76.07 18.07
C GLU A 5 7.59 -75.10 17.91
N GLY A 6 7.60 -74.00 17.15
CA GLY A 6 8.46 -73.63 16.04
C GLY A 6 7.66 -73.47 14.74
N ASN A 7 6.57 -72.68 14.72
CA ASN A 7 5.88 -72.39 13.46
C ASN A 7 6.40 -71.07 12.85
N GLY A 8 7.35 -71.22 11.94
CA GLY A 8 7.91 -70.16 11.11
C GLY A 8 7.04 -69.96 9.87
N ALA A 9 6.20 -68.94 9.89
CA ALA A 9 5.66 -68.31 8.70
C ALA A 9 5.43 -66.85 9.07
N ASN A 10 5.84 -65.90 8.23
CA ASN A 10 5.73 -64.43 8.37
C ASN A 10 7.02 -63.64 8.63
N ARG A 11 8.22 -64.21 8.41
CA ARG A 11 9.48 -63.41 8.40
C ARG A 11 9.92 -62.90 7.03
N ALA A 12 9.29 -63.36 5.94
CA ALA A 12 9.67 -62.94 4.59
C ALA A 12 9.07 -61.59 4.15
N SER A 13 7.99 -61.13 4.78
CA SER A 13 7.28 -59.90 4.38
C SER A 13 7.83 -58.61 4.97
N VAL A 14 8.70 -58.67 5.99
CA VAL A 14 9.20 -57.47 6.68
C VAL A 14 10.46 -56.90 6.01
N PHE A 15 11.21 -57.69 5.25
CA PHE A 15 12.43 -57.24 4.56
C PHE A 15 12.19 -56.70 3.13
N PHE A 16 11.03 -56.99 2.52
CA PHE A 16 10.72 -56.54 1.15
C PHE A 16 10.21 -55.10 1.08
N ILE A 17 9.57 -54.61 2.16
CA ILE A 17 8.96 -53.28 2.23
C ILE A 17 9.98 -52.14 2.01
N PRO A 18 11.18 -52.12 2.62
CA PRO A 18 12.14 -51.06 2.36
C PRO A 18 12.67 -51.09 0.92
N TYR A 19 12.86 -52.27 0.34
CA TYR A 19 13.29 -52.42 -1.06
C TYR A 19 12.22 -51.92 -2.03
N LEU A 20 10.94 -52.18 -1.75
CA LEU A 20 9.82 -51.72 -2.58
C LEU A 20 9.66 -50.19 -2.54
N LEU A 21 9.93 -49.57 -1.39
CA LEU A 21 9.96 -48.11 -1.25
C LEU A 21 11.13 -47.47 -2.02
N VAL A 22 12.33 -48.06 -1.93
CA VAL A 22 13.49 -47.59 -2.69
C VAL A 22 13.26 -47.76 -4.19
N LEU A 23 12.69 -48.90 -4.62
CA LEU A 23 12.40 -49.17 -6.02
C LEU A 23 11.31 -48.23 -6.55
N ALA A 24 10.28 -47.94 -5.76
CA ALA A 24 9.27 -46.92 -6.08
C ALA A 24 9.88 -45.52 -6.19
N ALA A 25 10.80 -45.14 -5.30
CA ALA A 25 11.47 -43.85 -5.36
C ALA A 25 12.35 -43.72 -6.62
N VAL A 26 13.13 -44.76 -6.95
CA VAL A 26 13.95 -44.80 -8.17
C VAL A 26 13.08 -44.76 -9.42
N LEU A 27 11.99 -45.51 -9.45
CA LEU A 27 11.04 -45.50 -10.57
C LEU A 27 10.40 -44.13 -10.74
N THR A 28 10.08 -43.44 -9.64
CA THR A 28 9.48 -42.10 -9.67
C THR A 28 10.45 -41.06 -10.25
N VAL A 29 11.74 -41.14 -9.87
CA VAL A 29 12.79 -40.27 -10.44
C VAL A 29 13.02 -40.59 -11.91
N TYR A 30 13.02 -41.87 -12.29
CA TYR A 30 13.18 -42.30 -13.68
C TYR A 30 12.01 -41.86 -14.57
N LEU A 31 10.77 -42.03 -14.10
CA LEU A 31 9.56 -41.55 -14.76
C LEU A 31 9.54 -40.03 -14.89
N HIS A 32 10.00 -39.29 -13.87
CA HIS A 32 10.16 -37.84 -13.96
C HIS A 32 11.18 -37.42 -15.03
N ALA A 33 12.36 -38.03 -15.03
CA ALA A 33 13.39 -37.73 -16.02
C ALA A 33 12.93 -38.06 -17.45
N HIS A 34 12.23 -39.19 -17.63
CA HIS A 34 11.75 -39.61 -18.93
C HIS A 34 10.56 -38.77 -19.42
N ALA A 35 9.65 -38.38 -18.52
CA ALA A 35 8.53 -37.49 -18.84
C ALA A 35 9.01 -36.09 -19.27
N ILE A 36 10.05 -35.55 -18.63
CA ILE A 36 10.65 -34.26 -19.04
C ILE A 36 11.23 -34.37 -20.47
N LYS A 37 11.87 -35.50 -20.78
CA LYS A 37 12.44 -35.75 -22.12
C LYS A 37 11.34 -35.94 -23.19
N ALA A 38 10.27 -36.66 -22.85
CA ALA A 38 9.14 -36.90 -23.75
C ALA A 38 8.29 -35.64 -24.01
N VAL A 39 8.11 -34.79 -22.99
CA VAL A 39 7.40 -33.50 -23.13
C VAL A 39 8.20 -32.51 -23.97
N GLY A 40 9.53 -32.60 -23.96
CA GLY A 40 10.41 -31.80 -24.83
C GLY A 40 10.31 -32.16 -26.32
N GLU A 41 9.89 -33.38 -26.68
CA GLU A 41 9.81 -33.84 -28.07
C GLU A 41 8.38 -33.79 -28.65
N SER A 42 7.35 -33.71 -27.80
CA SER A 42 5.96 -33.61 -28.27
C SER A 42 5.62 -32.21 -28.76
N LYS A 43 5.44 -32.06 -30.08
CA LYS A 43 4.90 -30.87 -30.79
C LYS A 43 3.42 -30.55 -30.46
N LEU A 44 2.95 -30.86 -29.24
CA LEU A 44 1.56 -30.71 -28.81
C LEU A 44 1.29 -29.39 -28.06
N TRP A 45 2.33 -28.59 -27.83
CA TRP A 45 2.21 -27.26 -27.25
C TRP A 45 2.67 -26.24 -28.28
N GLY A 46 1.78 -25.31 -28.64
CA GLY A 46 2.07 -24.21 -29.56
C GLY A 46 3.20 -23.30 -29.06
N PRO A 47 3.72 -22.41 -29.91
CA PRO A 47 4.90 -21.60 -29.59
C PRO A 47 4.63 -20.79 -28.31
N ILE A 48 5.49 -21.01 -27.32
CA ILE A 48 5.51 -20.27 -26.05
C ILE A 48 5.62 -18.78 -26.41
N GLU A 49 4.64 -17.97 -26.01
CA GLU A 49 4.70 -16.52 -26.22
C GLU A 49 5.91 -15.94 -25.48
N TYR A 50 6.86 -15.41 -26.26
CA TYR A 50 8.05 -14.73 -25.77
C TYR A 50 7.68 -13.29 -25.43
N VAL A 51 7.48 -12.99 -24.14
CA VAL A 51 7.54 -11.60 -23.68
C VAL A 51 9.01 -11.27 -23.39
N ALA A 52 9.60 -10.42 -24.23
CA ALA A 52 10.93 -9.83 -24.04
C ALA A 52 12.13 -10.80 -23.96
N GLY A 53 12.13 -11.88 -24.76
CA GLY A 53 13.35 -12.63 -25.06
C GLY A 53 13.98 -13.43 -23.91
N GLN A 54 13.23 -13.71 -22.83
CA GLN A 54 13.69 -14.60 -21.76
C GLN A 54 12.74 -15.80 -21.61
N PRO A 55 13.26 -17.03 -21.51
CA PRO A 55 12.41 -18.21 -21.32
C PRO A 55 11.73 -18.13 -19.95
N VAL A 56 10.41 -18.27 -19.92
CA VAL A 56 9.63 -18.34 -18.67
C VAL A 56 9.95 -19.68 -18.00
N ILE A 57 11.00 -19.69 -17.19
CA ILE A 57 11.35 -20.82 -16.32
C ILE A 57 10.22 -20.93 -15.30
N LEU A 58 9.39 -21.98 -15.44
CA LEU A 58 8.40 -22.35 -14.43
C LEU A 58 9.09 -22.34 -13.05
N PRO A 59 8.56 -21.60 -12.07
CA PRO A 59 9.26 -21.39 -10.83
C PRO A 59 9.42 -22.72 -10.09
N LYS A 60 10.56 -22.94 -9.42
CA LYS A 60 10.95 -24.24 -8.81
C LYS A 60 9.88 -24.87 -7.91
N TRP A 61 8.97 -24.07 -7.35
CA TRP A 61 7.85 -24.54 -6.53
C TRP A 61 6.72 -25.21 -7.33
N ALA A 62 6.58 -24.94 -8.63
CA ALA A 62 5.55 -25.54 -9.49
C ALA A 62 5.79 -27.03 -9.77
N SER A 63 7.07 -27.47 -9.75
CA SER A 63 7.40 -28.90 -9.82
C SER A 63 7.00 -29.63 -8.54
N TRP A 64 7.10 -28.97 -7.38
CA TRP A 64 6.72 -29.55 -6.09
C TRP A 64 5.21 -29.72 -5.98
N THR A 65 4.42 -28.82 -6.58
CA THR A 65 2.96 -28.95 -6.60
C THR A 65 2.49 -30.10 -7.49
N LEU A 66 3.16 -30.34 -8.61
CA LEU A 66 2.82 -31.46 -9.50
C LEU A 66 3.19 -32.80 -8.87
N GLY A 67 4.36 -32.88 -8.22
CA GLY A 67 4.78 -34.06 -7.46
C GLY A 67 3.86 -34.38 -6.29
N ALA A 68 3.41 -33.36 -5.54
CA ALA A 68 2.45 -33.53 -4.45
C ALA A 68 1.08 -34.01 -4.94
N LEU A 69 0.62 -33.52 -6.10
CA LEU A 69 -0.63 -33.94 -6.71
C LEU A 69 -0.60 -35.42 -7.14
N ILE A 70 0.48 -35.83 -7.79
CA ILE A 70 0.68 -37.24 -8.19
C ILE A 70 0.79 -38.14 -6.95
N PHE A 71 1.47 -37.69 -5.90
CA PHE A 71 1.57 -38.43 -4.63
C PHE A 71 0.21 -38.63 -3.96
N LEU A 72 -0.65 -37.61 -3.93
CA LEU A 72 -2.00 -37.72 -3.36
C LEU A 72 -2.87 -38.69 -4.17
N ILE A 73 -2.77 -38.66 -5.50
CA ILE A 73 -3.52 -39.60 -6.36
C ILE A 73 -3.02 -41.04 -6.16
N ALA A 74 -1.70 -41.26 -6.11
CA ALA A 74 -1.12 -42.58 -5.85
C ALA A 74 -1.46 -43.09 -4.44
N PHE A 75 -1.46 -42.23 -3.43
CA PHE A 75 -1.82 -42.57 -2.04
C PHE A 75 -3.29 -42.97 -1.90
N GLU A 76 -4.19 -42.29 -2.61
CA GLU A 76 -5.62 -42.64 -2.64
C GLU A 76 -5.85 -43.98 -3.34
N MET A 77 -5.12 -44.28 -4.42
CA MET A 77 -5.19 -45.59 -5.07
C MET A 77 -4.66 -46.72 -4.17
N LEU A 78 -3.61 -46.46 -3.39
CA LEU A 78 -3.04 -47.43 -2.46
C LEU A 78 -4.00 -47.74 -1.29
N ARG A 79 -4.67 -46.71 -0.73
CA ARG A 79 -5.74 -46.89 0.28
C ARG A 79 -6.90 -47.75 -0.23
N ARG A 80 -7.18 -47.71 -1.52
CA ARG A 80 -8.26 -48.48 -2.15
C ARG A 80 -7.86 -49.93 -2.45
N LEU A 81 -6.57 -50.25 -2.50
CA LEU A 81 -6.07 -51.61 -2.69
C LEU A 81 -6.01 -52.42 -1.39
N ASP A 82 -5.85 -51.79 -0.22
CA ASP A 82 -5.83 -52.48 1.09
C ASP A 82 -7.15 -53.22 1.40
N SER A 83 -8.28 -52.78 0.83
CA SER A 83 -9.56 -53.46 1.02
C SER A 83 -9.69 -54.77 0.24
N PHE A 84 -8.75 -55.09 -0.65
CA PHE A 84 -8.82 -56.26 -1.54
C PHE A 84 -8.08 -57.49 -1.01
N PHE A 85 -7.14 -57.33 -0.06
CA PHE A 85 -6.25 -58.41 0.40
C PHE A 85 -6.57 -58.99 1.78
N LEU A 86 -7.65 -58.60 2.46
CA LEU A 86 -8.08 -59.31 3.68
C LEU A 86 -8.93 -60.54 3.32
N PRO A 87 -8.46 -61.77 3.60
CA PRO A 87 -9.26 -62.96 3.40
C PRO A 87 -10.41 -63.02 4.41
N LYS A 88 -11.59 -63.37 3.92
CA LYS A 88 -12.73 -63.76 4.74
C LYS A 88 -12.36 -64.99 5.56
N GLY A 89 -12.48 -64.91 6.88
CA GLY A 89 -12.65 -66.12 7.70
C GLY A 89 -12.05 -66.06 9.10
N SER A 90 -12.92 -65.90 10.10
CA SER A 90 -13.10 -66.94 11.13
C SER A 90 -14.32 -66.57 11.97
N ALA A 91 -15.38 -67.35 11.80
CA ALA A 91 -16.53 -67.34 12.69
C ALA A 91 -16.07 -67.84 14.07
N VAL A 92 -16.17 -66.99 15.07
CA VAL A 92 -16.07 -67.38 16.48
C VAL A 92 -17.49 -67.66 16.96
N PRO A 93 -17.77 -68.83 17.59
CA PRO A 93 -19.12 -69.16 17.99
C PRO A 93 -19.54 -68.28 19.18
N SER A 94 -20.71 -67.65 19.03
CA SER A 94 -21.33 -66.79 20.02
C SER A 94 -21.79 -67.58 21.24
N SER A 95 -21.19 -67.32 22.39
CA SER A 95 -21.73 -67.67 23.71
C SER A 95 -22.85 -66.68 24.07
N GLN A 96 -24.09 -67.06 23.74
CA GLN A 96 -25.28 -66.40 24.27
C GLN A 96 -25.44 -66.71 25.75
N LYS A 97 -25.08 -65.78 26.65
CA LYS A 97 -25.64 -65.67 28.01
C LYS A 97 -25.29 -64.32 28.67
N LYS A 98 -26.02 -63.25 28.31
CA LYS A 98 -26.40 -62.08 29.16
C LYS A 98 -27.18 -61.00 28.38
N LYS A 99 -28.16 -61.38 27.56
CA LYS A 99 -28.83 -60.45 26.62
C LYS A 99 -29.81 -59.41 27.21
N LYS A 100 -29.97 -59.27 28.53
CA LYS A 100 -30.90 -58.27 29.11
C LYS A 100 -30.23 -57.10 29.85
N GLY A 101 -28.95 -57.21 30.22
CA GLY A 101 -28.20 -56.10 30.84
C GLY A 101 -27.38 -55.27 29.85
N ASP A 102 -26.81 -55.91 28.82
CA ASP A 102 -25.84 -55.28 27.91
C ASP A 102 -26.47 -54.37 26.85
N GLU A 103 -27.76 -54.55 26.55
CA GLU A 103 -28.51 -53.74 25.56
C GLU A 103 -28.94 -52.39 26.13
N GLU A 104 -29.33 -52.36 27.41
CA GLU A 104 -29.70 -51.16 28.16
C GLU A 104 -28.45 -50.28 28.45
N GLU A 105 -27.32 -50.93 28.77
CA GLU A 105 -26.03 -50.27 28.94
C GLU A 105 -25.46 -49.72 27.61
N ARG A 106 -25.68 -50.41 26.48
CA ARG A 106 -25.35 -49.89 25.14
C ARG A 106 -26.23 -48.72 24.71
N SER A 107 -27.53 -48.77 24.99
CA SER A 107 -28.46 -47.68 24.68
C SER A 107 -28.09 -46.42 25.45
N SER A 108 -27.91 -46.53 26.76
CA SER A 108 -27.49 -45.42 27.62
C SER A 108 -26.09 -44.87 27.28
N ARG A 109 -25.15 -45.73 26.86
CA ARG A 109 -23.83 -45.30 26.37
C ARG A 109 -23.92 -44.56 25.03
N SER A 110 -24.75 -45.02 24.11
CA SER A 110 -25.01 -44.36 22.81
C SER A 110 -25.65 -42.99 23.00
N GLU A 111 -26.61 -42.87 23.92
CA GLU A 111 -27.23 -41.58 24.26
C GLU A 111 -26.23 -40.60 24.88
N ARG A 112 -25.42 -41.05 25.86
CA ARG A 112 -24.35 -40.25 26.45
C ARG A 112 -23.29 -39.81 25.41
N GLU A 113 -22.99 -40.66 24.43
CA GLU A 113 -22.09 -40.30 23.33
C GLU A 113 -22.69 -39.25 22.40
N LYS A 114 -23.98 -39.37 22.04
CA LYS A 114 -24.71 -38.36 21.25
C LYS A 114 -24.77 -37.02 21.99
N GLU A 115 -25.01 -37.03 23.30
CA GLU A 115 -25.05 -35.83 24.12
C GLU A 115 -23.68 -35.16 24.24
N ARG A 116 -22.61 -35.93 24.46
CA ARG A 116 -21.22 -35.44 24.43
C ARG A 116 -20.83 -34.89 23.06
N ALA A 117 -21.29 -35.51 21.98
CA ALA A 117 -21.06 -35.01 20.63
C ALA A 117 -21.76 -33.66 20.39
N LYS A 118 -23.01 -33.52 20.81
CA LYS A 118 -23.75 -32.24 20.78
C LYS A 118 -23.04 -31.15 21.59
N GLN A 119 -22.63 -31.45 22.82
CA GLN A 119 -21.88 -30.50 23.67
C GLN A 119 -20.55 -30.08 23.04
N ARG A 120 -19.81 -31.02 22.41
CA ARG A 120 -18.56 -30.69 21.68
C ARG A 120 -18.82 -29.81 20.47
N GLU A 121 -19.90 -30.05 19.74
CA GLU A 121 -20.28 -29.25 18.58
C GLU A 121 -20.68 -27.83 19.00
N GLU A 122 -21.45 -27.68 20.07
CA GLU A 122 -21.77 -26.37 20.68
C GLU A 122 -20.53 -25.65 21.19
N GLN A 123 -19.63 -26.34 21.90
CA GLN A 123 -18.36 -25.76 22.33
C GLN A 123 -17.51 -25.32 21.13
N LYS A 124 -17.50 -26.09 20.04
CA LYS A 124 -16.79 -25.74 18.80
C LYS A 124 -17.42 -24.51 18.14
N LYS A 125 -18.75 -24.46 18.04
CA LYS A 125 -19.50 -23.29 17.54
C LYS A 125 -19.23 -22.04 18.39
N GLY A 126 -19.24 -22.16 19.71
CA GLY A 126 -18.92 -21.06 20.63
C GLY A 126 -17.47 -20.57 20.52
N ARG A 127 -16.50 -21.48 20.35
CA ARG A 127 -15.09 -21.11 20.08
C ARG A 127 -14.93 -20.38 18.75
N GLU A 128 -15.58 -20.87 17.69
CA GLU A 128 -15.58 -20.22 16.38
C GLU A 128 -16.24 -18.84 16.41
N GLN A 129 -17.39 -18.71 17.09
CA GLN A 129 -18.04 -17.41 17.29
C GLN A 129 -17.13 -16.42 18.02
N ARG A 130 -16.50 -16.82 19.13
CA ARG A 130 -15.53 -15.98 19.85
C ARG A 130 -14.33 -15.61 19.00
N LYS A 131 -13.84 -16.52 18.15
CA LYS A 131 -12.74 -16.26 17.22
C LYS A 131 -13.14 -15.23 16.15
N ARG A 132 -14.34 -15.37 15.58
CA ARG A 132 -14.91 -14.41 14.61
C ARG A 132 -15.14 -13.04 15.23
N GLU A 133 -15.69 -12.98 16.45
CA GLU A 133 -15.90 -11.71 17.16
C GLU A 133 -14.58 -11.00 17.46
N ARG A 134 -13.56 -11.73 17.92
CA ARG A 134 -12.21 -11.18 18.13
C ARG A 134 -11.57 -10.69 16.83
N ALA A 135 -11.74 -11.42 15.73
CA ALA A 135 -11.26 -10.99 14.42
C ALA A 135 -11.97 -9.70 13.97
N ARG A 136 -13.30 -9.63 14.12
CA ARG A 136 -14.09 -8.44 13.81
C ARG A 136 -13.65 -7.22 14.62
N LYS A 137 -13.49 -7.36 15.95
CA LYS A 137 -12.99 -6.26 16.81
C LYS A 137 -11.61 -5.77 16.38
N ARG A 138 -10.70 -6.69 16.01
CA ARG A 138 -9.36 -6.31 15.50
C ARG A 138 -9.43 -5.52 14.20
N GLU A 139 -10.27 -5.93 13.26
CA GLU A 139 -10.49 -5.19 12.01
C GLU A 139 -11.14 -3.83 12.25
N GLU A 140 -12.13 -3.75 13.15
CA GLU A 140 -12.76 -2.48 13.54
C GLU A 140 -11.74 -1.53 14.20
N ASP A 141 -10.91 -2.02 15.11
CA ASP A 141 -9.84 -1.24 15.74
C ASP A 141 -8.78 -0.78 14.73
N LYS A 142 -8.42 -1.65 13.77
CA LYS A 142 -7.50 -1.32 12.69
C LYS A 142 -8.08 -0.23 11.79
N ALA A 143 -9.32 -0.37 11.35
CA ALA A 143 -10.03 0.63 10.56
C ALA A 143 -10.16 1.96 11.32
N ARG A 144 -10.44 1.93 12.63
CA ARG A 144 -10.49 3.14 13.47
C ARG A 144 -9.14 3.84 13.52
N ARG A 145 -8.04 3.09 13.67
CA ARG A 145 -6.67 3.64 13.66
C ARG A 145 -6.34 4.25 12.30
N GLU A 146 -6.68 3.57 11.20
CA GLU A 146 -6.45 4.10 9.85
C GLU A 146 -7.23 5.39 9.60
N LYS A 147 -8.52 5.43 9.94
CA LYS A 147 -9.33 6.66 9.87
C LYS A 147 -8.73 7.79 10.69
N SER A 148 -8.26 7.51 11.92
CA SER A 148 -7.63 8.54 12.76
C SER A 148 -6.33 9.08 12.15
N LYS A 149 -5.51 8.20 11.54
CA LYS A 149 -4.28 8.60 10.84
C LYS A 149 -4.61 9.45 9.62
N GLU A 150 -5.60 9.05 8.83
CA GLU A 150 -6.05 9.79 7.65
C GLU A 150 -6.57 11.18 8.02
N GLU A 151 -7.37 11.28 9.09
CA GLU A 151 -7.87 12.55 9.59
C GLU A 151 -6.72 13.45 10.07
N GLU A 152 -5.73 12.90 10.76
CA GLU A 152 -4.54 13.64 11.18
C GLU A 152 -3.72 14.14 9.99
N LEU A 153 -3.48 13.27 8.99
CA LEU A 153 -2.80 13.64 7.75
C LEU A 153 -3.56 14.76 7.01
N ARG A 154 -4.88 14.67 6.93
CA ARG A 154 -5.73 15.72 6.35
C ARG A 154 -5.61 17.04 7.12
N LYS A 155 -5.60 16.99 8.45
CA LYS A 155 -5.40 18.18 9.30
C LYS A 155 -4.01 18.79 9.08
N ARG A 156 -2.96 17.97 9.04
CA ARG A 156 -1.59 18.41 8.75
C ARG A 156 -1.46 19.03 7.36
N ALA A 157 -2.04 18.40 6.33
CA ALA A 157 -2.05 18.91 4.96
C ALA A 157 -2.79 20.26 4.86
N LYS A 158 -3.96 20.40 5.49
CA LYS A 158 -4.69 21.68 5.56
C LYS A 158 -3.90 22.77 6.26
N LYS A 159 -3.24 22.45 7.38
CA LYS A 159 -2.37 23.40 8.11
C LYS A 159 -1.18 23.84 7.24
N ALA A 160 -0.49 22.89 6.62
CA ALA A 160 0.63 23.18 5.72
C ALA A 160 0.21 24.03 4.51
N ALA A 161 -0.94 23.73 3.90
CA ALA A 161 -1.47 24.53 2.80
C ALA A 161 -1.79 25.98 3.24
N LYS A 162 -2.42 26.15 4.40
CA LYS A 162 -2.71 27.47 4.97
C LYS A 162 -1.43 28.25 5.26
N GLU A 163 -0.41 27.59 5.81
CA GLU A 163 0.88 28.22 6.09
C GLU A 163 1.61 28.64 4.81
N ARG A 164 1.61 27.77 3.78
CA ARG A 164 2.16 28.11 2.46
C ARG A 164 1.45 29.30 1.84
N ALA A 165 0.12 29.32 1.87
CA ALA A 165 -0.67 30.45 1.37
C ALA A 165 -0.35 31.76 2.11
N ARG A 166 -0.18 31.71 3.44
CA ARG A 166 0.25 32.86 4.25
C ARG A 166 1.63 33.36 3.81
N LYS A 167 2.60 32.46 3.65
CA LYS A 167 3.97 32.81 3.23
C LYS A 167 4.01 33.45 1.84
N VAL A 168 3.23 32.92 0.89
CA VAL A 168 3.10 33.50 -0.45
C VAL A 168 2.50 34.91 -0.40
N LYS A 169 1.42 35.10 0.39
CA LYS A 169 0.81 36.41 0.55
C LYS A 169 1.79 37.42 1.17
N GLU A 170 2.53 37.01 2.20
CA GLU A 170 3.53 37.86 2.85
C GLU A 170 4.68 38.21 1.90
N ALA A 171 5.13 37.25 1.08
CA ALA A 171 6.16 37.51 0.06
C ALA A 171 5.66 38.51 -0.99
N ALA A 172 4.43 38.34 -1.49
CA ALA A 172 3.82 39.27 -2.44
C ALA A 172 3.63 40.67 -1.86
N GLU A 173 3.23 40.78 -0.59
CA GLU A 173 3.11 42.09 0.08
C GLU A 173 4.48 42.77 0.25
N LYS A 174 5.54 41.99 0.53
CA LYS A 174 6.91 42.52 0.61
C LYS A 174 7.42 43.04 -0.73
N THR A 175 7.11 42.35 -1.83
CA THR A 175 7.52 42.81 -3.17
C THR A 175 6.78 44.08 -3.56
N VAL A 176 5.46 44.14 -3.36
CA VAL A 176 4.66 45.34 -3.62
C VAL A 176 5.18 46.53 -2.79
N LYS A 177 5.40 46.35 -1.48
CA LYS A 177 5.98 47.41 -0.64
C LYS A 177 7.39 47.84 -1.08
N ALA A 178 8.19 46.93 -1.64
CA ALA A 178 9.52 47.26 -2.15
C ALA A 178 9.44 48.08 -3.45
N GLU A 179 8.52 47.73 -4.35
CA GLU A 179 8.24 48.47 -5.57
C GLU A 179 7.67 49.86 -5.26
N ASP A 180 6.71 49.96 -4.35
CA ASP A 180 6.15 51.24 -3.90
C ASP A 180 7.23 52.15 -3.31
N ARG A 181 8.11 51.62 -2.43
CA ARG A 181 9.26 52.38 -1.91
C ARG A 181 10.21 52.83 -3.01
N LYS A 182 10.44 52.01 -4.04
CA LYS A 182 11.30 52.36 -5.17
C LYS A 182 10.68 53.50 -5.98
N LEU A 183 9.36 53.45 -6.22
CA LEU A 183 8.62 54.53 -6.89
C LEU A 183 8.67 55.83 -6.08
N GLU A 184 8.42 55.77 -4.76
CA GLU A 184 8.57 56.92 -3.86
C GLU A 184 9.95 57.55 -3.94
N LEU A 185 11.02 56.75 -3.93
CA LEU A 185 12.39 57.24 -4.04
C LEU A 185 12.66 57.90 -5.40
N ASN A 186 12.12 57.35 -6.49
CA ASN A 186 12.30 57.91 -7.83
C ASN A 186 11.57 59.26 -7.97
N HIS A 187 10.31 59.35 -7.54
CA HIS A 187 9.56 60.60 -7.56
C HIS A 187 10.14 61.63 -6.58
N GLY A 188 10.62 61.19 -5.40
CA GLY A 188 11.32 62.06 -4.45
C GLY A 188 12.58 62.67 -5.06
N LYS A 189 13.38 61.88 -5.78
CA LYS A 189 14.57 62.36 -6.51
C LYS A 189 14.22 63.38 -7.59
N ALA A 190 13.11 63.22 -8.31
CA ALA A 190 12.66 64.20 -9.31
C ALA A 190 12.36 65.58 -8.68
N LEU A 191 11.89 65.60 -7.43
CA LEU A 191 11.68 66.82 -6.64
C LEU A 191 12.94 67.28 -5.86
N GLY A 192 14.07 66.59 -6.00
CA GLY A 192 15.30 66.89 -5.27
C GLY A 192 15.23 66.57 -3.77
N LEU A 193 14.29 65.72 -3.35
CA LEU A 193 14.12 65.29 -1.97
C LEU A 193 14.79 63.93 -1.75
N GLN A 194 15.46 63.78 -0.60
CA GLN A 194 16.10 62.52 -0.18
C GLN A 194 15.72 62.21 1.27
N GLY A 195 15.36 60.95 1.54
CA GLY A 195 15.06 60.50 2.90
C GLY A 195 13.56 60.50 3.22
N LYS A 196 13.19 60.99 4.40
CA LYS A 196 11.80 61.01 4.87
C LYS A 196 11.06 62.18 4.20
N LEU A 197 10.07 61.84 3.38
CA LEU A 197 9.26 62.82 2.65
C LEU A 197 8.05 63.21 3.50
N THR A 198 7.95 64.48 3.87
CA THR A 198 6.72 65.00 4.50
C THR A 198 5.83 65.72 3.47
N PRO A 199 4.49 65.65 3.63
CA PRO A 199 3.51 66.40 2.82
C PRO A 199 3.88 67.87 2.57
N ASP A 200 4.31 68.56 3.62
CA ASP A 200 4.61 70.00 3.57
C ASP A 200 5.90 70.29 2.79
N GLU A 201 6.92 69.44 2.93
CA GLU A 201 8.16 69.54 2.16
C GLU A 201 7.93 69.29 0.67
N ILE A 202 7.06 68.33 0.32
CA ILE A 202 6.69 68.04 -1.07
C ILE A 202 6.00 69.28 -1.69
N LYS A 203 5.00 69.85 -1.01
CA LYS A 203 4.29 71.06 -1.47
C LYS A 203 5.22 72.27 -1.59
N LYS A 204 6.17 72.42 -0.67
CA LYS A 204 7.16 73.50 -0.70
C LYS A 204 8.09 73.36 -1.90
N LYS A 205 8.71 72.18 -2.09
CA LYS A 205 9.62 71.92 -3.21
C LYS A 205 8.95 72.00 -4.57
N TYR A 206 7.71 71.53 -4.69
CA TYR A 206 6.94 71.66 -5.91
C TYR A 206 6.78 73.13 -6.32
N ARG A 207 6.35 74.00 -5.39
CA ARG A 207 6.20 75.45 -5.65
C ARG A 207 7.53 76.10 -6.01
N GLU A 208 8.61 75.77 -5.30
CA GLU A 208 9.96 76.26 -5.60
C GLU A 208 10.41 75.89 -7.02
N LEU A 209 10.30 74.61 -7.39
CA LEU A 209 10.73 74.11 -8.70
C LEU A 209 9.85 74.61 -9.84
N MET A 210 8.53 74.67 -9.65
CA MET A 210 7.63 75.18 -10.68
C MET A 210 7.85 76.66 -10.92
N THR A 211 8.23 77.43 -9.89
CA THR A 211 8.60 78.84 -10.04
C THR A 211 9.87 79.01 -10.89
N GLN A 212 10.74 78.01 -10.98
CA GLN A 212 11.98 78.03 -11.76
C GLN A 212 11.78 77.54 -13.20
N TYR A 213 10.97 76.49 -13.40
CA TYR A 213 10.80 75.82 -14.69
C TYR A 213 9.44 76.10 -15.38
N HIS A 214 8.63 77.05 -14.89
CA HIS A 214 7.33 77.35 -15.50
C HIS A 214 7.47 77.74 -16.99
N PRO A 215 6.68 77.16 -17.92
CA PRO A 215 6.79 77.42 -19.36
C PRO A 215 6.63 78.90 -19.71
N ASP A 216 5.79 79.62 -18.94
CA ASP A 216 5.58 81.07 -19.13
C ASP A 216 6.84 81.91 -18.83
N LYS A 217 7.68 81.48 -17.87
CA LYS A 217 8.91 82.20 -17.49
C LYS A 217 10.08 81.97 -18.43
N VAL A 218 10.14 80.80 -19.05
CA VAL A 218 11.18 80.44 -20.03
C VAL A 218 10.77 80.76 -21.46
N ARG A 219 9.57 81.32 -21.68
CA ARG A 219 9.04 81.65 -23.00
C ARG A 219 9.92 82.65 -23.76
N SER A 220 10.54 83.58 -23.05
CA SER A 220 11.48 84.56 -23.61
C SER A 220 12.92 84.03 -23.73
N MET A 221 13.19 82.78 -23.35
CA MET A 221 14.50 82.14 -23.46
C MET A 221 14.63 81.36 -24.79
N GLY A 222 15.86 81.01 -25.14
CA GLY A 222 16.17 80.22 -26.33
C GLY A 222 15.50 78.85 -26.32
N ASP A 223 15.30 78.28 -27.52
CA ASP A 223 14.51 77.06 -27.70
C ASP A 223 15.06 75.86 -26.90
N GLU A 224 16.38 75.73 -26.77
CA GLU A 224 17.02 74.68 -25.95
C GLU A 224 16.64 74.77 -24.47
N ILE A 225 16.55 75.98 -23.91
CA ILE A 225 16.18 76.19 -22.51
C ILE A 225 14.70 75.89 -22.31
N ARG A 226 13.86 76.26 -23.28
CA ARG A 226 12.43 75.95 -23.27
C ARG A 226 12.18 74.46 -23.24
N GLU A 227 12.87 73.69 -24.09
CA GLU A 227 12.76 72.23 -24.15
C GLU A 227 13.18 71.57 -22.82
N VAL A 228 14.30 72.01 -22.24
CA VAL A 228 14.79 71.49 -20.96
C VAL A 228 13.81 71.79 -19.82
N ALA A 229 13.26 73.01 -19.78
CA ALA A 229 12.30 73.43 -18.77
C ALA A 229 10.97 72.69 -18.90
N GLU A 230 10.45 72.49 -20.12
CA GLU A 230 9.24 71.70 -20.35
C GLU A 230 9.41 70.25 -19.89
N ARG A 231 10.54 69.61 -20.23
CA ARG A 231 10.85 68.25 -19.78
C ARG A 231 10.91 68.18 -18.25
N LYS A 232 11.57 69.13 -17.60
CA LYS A 232 11.68 69.18 -16.13
C LYS A 232 10.35 69.46 -15.46
N ALA A 233 9.57 70.42 -15.96
CA ALA A 233 8.25 70.73 -15.44
C ALA A 233 7.31 69.51 -15.52
N LYS A 234 7.40 68.73 -16.59
CA LYS A 234 6.67 67.47 -16.72
C LYS A 234 7.08 66.45 -15.66
N GLU A 235 8.38 66.20 -15.48
CA GLU A 235 8.90 65.29 -14.44
C GLU A 235 8.44 65.71 -13.02
N ILE A 236 8.43 67.02 -12.74
CA ILE A 236 8.00 67.59 -11.45
C ILE A 236 6.50 67.38 -11.23
N ASN A 237 5.67 67.62 -12.25
CA ASN A 237 4.22 67.40 -12.17
C ASN A 237 3.88 65.93 -11.95
N GLU A 238 4.51 65.02 -12.70
CA GLU A 238 4.33 63.57 -12.54
C GLU A 238 4.68 63.10 -11.12
N ALA A 239 5.79 63.61 -10.56
CA ALA A 239 6.19 63.30 -9.19
C ALA A 239 5.22 63.86 -8.15
N TYR A 240 4.73 65.09 -8.35
CA TYR A 240 3.76 65.71 -7.44
C TYR A 240 2.42 64.98 -7.47
N ASP A 241 1.93 64.58 -8.64
CA ASP A 241 0.67 63.84 -8.79
C ASP A 241 0.74 62.46 -8.10
N TYR A 242 1.87 61.77 -8.17
CA TYR A 242 2.09 60.53 -7.42
C TYR A 242 1.94 60.75 -5.92
N PHE A 243 2.63 61.74 -5.36
CA PHE A 243 2.56 62.03 -3.93
C PHE A 243 1.21 62.58 -3.49
N ARG A 244 0.54 63.34 -4.36
CA ARG A 244 -0.81 63.84 -4.10
C ARG A 244 -1.79 62.71 -3.93
N LYS A 245 -1.76 61.69 -4.80
CA LYS A 245 -2.60 60.49 -4.66
C LYS A 245 -2.25 59.66 -3.42
N LYS A 246 -0.98 59.62 -3.05
CA LYS A 246 -0.48 58.80 -1.94
C LYS A 246 -0.77 59.40 -0.56
N TYR A 247 -0.62 60.71 -0.41
CA TYR A 247 -0.78 61.45 0.85
C TYR A 247 -2.06 62.27 0.94
N ASP A 248 -2.93 62.20 -0.07
CA ASP A 248 -4.18 62.97 -0.18
C ASP A 248 -3.96 64.49 0.03
N LEU A 249 -3.03 65.04 -0.76
CA LEU A 249 -2.53 66.43 -0.63
C LEU A 249 -3.47 67.50 -1.20
#